data_AF-A0A927U907-F1
#
_entry.id   AF-A0A927U907-F1
#
_cell.length_a   1.000
_cell.length_b   1.000
_cell.length_c   1.000
_cell.angle_alpha   90.00
_cell.angle_beta   90.00
_cell.angle_gamma   90.00
#
_symmetry.space_group_name_H-M   'P 1'
#
loop_
_entity.id
_entity.type
_entity.pdbx_description
1 polymer ?
#
loop_
_entity_poly.entity_id
_entity_poly.type
_entity_poly.pdbx_seq_one_letter_code
_entity_poly.pdbx_strand_id
1 'polypeptide(L)'
;MMTLEDALKRIAELEEENAELKEKIEFYKSKKFAGRQKHDEHWMKSYNDFAAQYEAGLSITEIVDRSAISRRTAYRYKAYFDGLKKMTDIDEEKERK
;
A
#
# COMPACT_ATOMS: atom_id res chain seq x y z
N MET A 1 20.20 16.69 -24.14
CA MET A 1 21.32 16.15 -23.33
C MET A 1 21.20 16.85 -21.98
N MET A 2 20.96 16.11 -20.90
CA MET A 2 20.85 16.73 -19.57
C MET A 2 22.25 17.21 -19.17
N THR A 3 22.39 18.49 -18.83
CA THR A 3 23.69 19.03 -18.42
C THR A 3 23.98 18.67 -16.97
N LEU A 4 25.25 18.74 -16.57
CA LEU A 4 25.64 18.51 -15.18
C LEU A 4 24.96 19.52 -14.24
N GLU A 5 24.75 20.74 -14.69
CA GLU A 5 24.04 21.79 -13.94
C GLU A 5 22.56 21.46 -13.74
N ASP A 6 21.88 20.95 -14.79
CA ASP A 6 20.49 20.50 -14.68
C ASP A 6 20.36 19.34 -13.70
N ALA A 7 21.31 18.39 -13.71
CA ALA A 7 21.33 17.26 -12.80
C ALA A 7 21.52 17.71 -11.34
N LEU A 8 22.44 18.66 -11.09
CA LEU A 8 22.68 19.21 -9.76
C LEU A 8 21.46 19.98 -9.23
N LYS A 9 20.80 20.77 -10.08
CA LYS A 9 19.57 21.47 -9.71
C LYS A 9 18.46 20.49 -9.35
N ARG A 10 18.31 19.41 -10.13
CA ARG A 10 17.30 18.38 -9.85
C ARG A 10 17.57 17.63 -8.54
N ILE A 11 18.84 17.37 -8.21
CA ILE A 11 19.23 16.75 -6.94
C ILE A 11 18.84 17.67 -5.77
N ALA A 12 19.15 18.97 -5.85
CA ALA A 12 18.80 19.92 -4.80
C ALA A 12 17.28 20.00 -4.56
N GLU A 13 16.48 20.06 -5.63
CA GLU A 13 15.01 20.03 -5.55
C GLU A 13 14.50 18.73 -4.88
N LEU A 14 15.07 17.59 -5.24
CA LEU A 14 14.70 16.30 -4.67
C LEU A 14 15.12 16.16 -3.21
N GLU A 15 16.22 16.78 -2.79
CA GLU A 15 16.65 16.80 -1.39
C GLU A 15 15.70 17.62 -0.52
N GLU A 16 15.25 18.78 -1.01
CA GLU A 16 14.24 19.62 -0.35
C GLU A 16 12.89 18.88 -0.24
N GLU A 17 12.40 18.30 -1.34
CA GLU A 17 11.17 17.52 -1.35
C GLU A 17 11.25 16.32 -0.38
N ASN A 18 12.39 15.61 -0.37
CA ASN A 18 12.61 14.51 0.58
C ASN A 18 12.59 14.97 2.04
N ALA A 19 13.13 16.16 2.33
CA ALA A 19 13.12 16.72 3.68
C ALA A 19 11.69 17.02 4.15
N GLU A 20 10.89 17.68 3.30
CA GLU A 20 9.48 17.94 3.59
C GLU A 20 8.65 16.67 3.77
N LEU A 21 8.85 15.68 2.91
CA LEU A 21 8.12 14.41 2.99
C LEU A 21 8.43 13.67 4.30
N LYS A 22 9.70 13.69 4.74
CA LYS A 22 10.09 13.11 6.04
C LYS A 22 9.42 13.82 7.20
N GLU A 23 9.34 15.16 7.18
CA GLU A 23 8.67 15.92 8.23
C GLU A 23 7.16 15.61 8.27
N LYS A 24 6.50 15.56 7.11
CA LYS A 24 5.08 15.17 7.01
C LYS A 24 4.85 13.76 7.58
N ILE A 25 5.72 12.80 7.27
CA ILE A 25 5.65 11.44 7.81
C ILE A 25 5.75 11.44 9.34
N GLU A 26 6.71 12.16 9.92
CA GLU A 26 6.88 12.24 11.38
C GLU A 26 5.70 12.96 12.06
N PHE A 27 5.14 13.99 11.43
CA PHE A 27 3.89 14.62 11.88
C PHE A 27 2.73 13.62 11.91
N TYR A 28 2.54 12.81 10.86
CA TYR A 28 1.47 11.82 10.83
C TYR A 28 1.68 10.65 11.79
N LYS A 29 2.93 10.23 12.03
CA LYS A 29 3.26 9.21 13.03
C LYS A 29 3.01 9.68 14.46
N SER A 30 3.39 10.92 14.77
CA SER A 30 3.26 11.49 16.11
C SER A 30 1.82 11.87 16.46
N LYS A 31 0.96 12.05 15.46
CA LYS A 31 -0.47 12.30 15.65
C LYS A 31 -1.18 11.06 16.19
N LYS A 32 -1.48 11.04 17.50
CA LYS A 32 -2.42 10.07 18.09
C LYS A 32 -3.81 10.30 17.51
N PHE A 33 -4.22 9.50 16.54
CA PHE A 33 -5.61 9.47 16.09
C PHE A 33 -6.48 8.89 17.21
N ALA A 34 -7.21 9.75 17.92
CA ALA A 34 -8.20 9.31 18.89
C ALA A 34 -9.35 8.63 18.14
N GLY A 35 -9.34 7.29 18.09
CA GLY A 35 -10.37 6.48 17.43
C GLY A 35 -9.97 5.02 17.26
N ARG A 36 -10.94 4.15 16.92
CA ARG A 36 -10.68 2.76 16.54
C ARG A 36 -9.96 2.74 15.19
N GLN A 37 -8.71 2.28 15.17
CA GLN A 37 -7.98 2.07 13.91
C GLN A 37 -8.70 0.98 13.11
N LYS A 38 -9.18 1.36 11.92
CA LYS A 38 -9.99 0.48 11.05
C LYS A 38 -9.16 -0.66 10.44
N HIS A 39 -7.83 -0.47 10.40
CA HIS A 39 -6.81 -1.39 9.93
C HIS A 39 -5.62 -1.30 10.89
N ASP A 40 -5.71 -2.01 12.02
CA ASP A 40 -4.60 -2.10 12.96
C ASP A 40 -3.44 -2.92 12.37
N GLU A 41 -2.29 -2.87 13.04
CA GLU A 41 -1.06 -3.53 12.58
C GLU A 41 -1.24 -5.05 12.40
N HIS A 42 -2.02 -5.68 13.28
CA HIS A 42 -2.33 -7.11 13.20
C HIS A 42 -3.16 -7.44 11.95
N TRP A 43 -4.17 -6.63 11.66
CA TRP A 43 -4.99 -6.76 10.46
C TRP A 43 -4.16 -6.57 9.20
N MET A 44 -3.28 -5.55 9.16
CA MET A 44 -2.43 -5.28 8.01
C MET A 44 -1.48 -6.44 7.72
N LYS A 45 -0.86 -7.00 8.76
CA LYS A 45 0.01 -8.18 8.63
C LYS A 45 -0.77 -9.36 8.05
N SER A 46 -1.92 -9.68 8.63
CA SER A 46 -2.77 -10.78 8.18
C SER A 46 -3.28 -10.62 6.75
N TYR A 47 -3.61 -9.39 6.35
CA TYR A 47 -4.00 -9.06 4.99
C TYR A 47 -2.85 -9.19 4.00
N ASN A 48 -1.66 -8.68 4.33
CA ASN A 48 -0.49 -8.74 3.46
C ASN A 48 -0.04 -10.18 3.20
N ASP A 49 -0.05 -11.03 4.23
CA ASP A 49 0.26 -12.46 4.10
C ASP A 49 -0.75 -13.17 3.18
N PHE A 50 -2.04 -12.79 3.25
CA PHE A 50 -3.07 -13.28 2.33
C PHE A 50 -2.82 -12.77 0.90
N ALA A 51 -2.58 -11.47 0.72
CA ALA A 51 -2.41 -10.84 -0.59
C ALA A 51 -1.22 -11.43 -1.35
N ALA A 52 -0.07 -11.60 -0.68
CA ALA A 52 1.11 -12.21 -1.28
C ALA A 52 0.86 -13.64 -1.78
N GLN A 53 0.14 -14.45 -1.00
CA GLN A 53 -0.21 -15.82 -1.40
C GLN A 53 -1.25 -15.85 -2.54
N TYR A 54 -2.23 -14.95 -2.49
CA TYR A 54 -3.27 -14.86 -3.51
C TYR A 54 -2.71 -14.38 -4.85
N GLU A 55 -1.79 -13.41 -4.84
CA GLU A 55 -1.05 -12.98 -6.03
C GLU A 55 -0.14 -14.07 -6.59
N ALA A 56 0.43 -14.92 -5.72
CA ALA A 56 1.17 -16.10 -6.14
C ALA A 56 0.28 -17.21 -6.75
N GLY A 57 -1.02 -16.99 -6.85
CA GLY A 57 -1.97 -17.88 -7.53
C GLY A 57 -2.56 -18.98 -6.64
N LEU A 58 -2.34 -18.95 -5.32
CA LEU A 58 -2.96 -19.90 -4.39
C LEU A 58 -4.47 -19.65 -4.28
N SER A 59 -5.24 -20.72 -4.21
CA SER A 59 -6.68 -20.62 -3.97
C SER A 59 -6.99 -20.18 -2.54
N ILE A 60 -8.17 -19.55 -2.34
CA ILE A 60 -8.63 -19.12 -1.01
C ILE A 60 -8.62 -20.30 -0.01
N THR A 61 -9.00 -21.49 -0.46
CA THR A 61 -9.00 -22.71 0.35
C THR A 61 -7.60 -23.08 0.82
N GLU A 62 -6.62 -23.08 -0.09
CA GLU A 62 -5.23 -23.39 0.27
C GLU A 62 -4.63 -22.35 1.22
N ILE A 63 -4.96 -21.07 1.03
CA ILE A 63 -4.50 -20.00 1.93
C ILE A 63 -5.10 -20.15 3.32
N VAL A 64 -6.38 -20.49 3.41
CA VAL A 64 -7.06 -20.71 4.71
C VAL A 64 -6.50 -21.94 5.41
N ASP A 65 -6.24 -23.03 4.68
CA ASP A 65 -5.72 -24.26 5.28
C ASP A 65 -4.27 -24.11 5.79
N ARG A 66 -3.49 -23.18 5.20
CA ARG A 66 -2.11 -22.88 5.58
C ARG A 66 -1.95 -21.75 6.60
N SER A 67 -3.02 -20.99 6.87
CA SER A 67 -2.95 -19.80 7.73
C SER A 67 -3.92 -19.87 8.91
N ALA A 68 -3.80 -18.91 9.83
CA ALA A 68 -4.68 -18.81 10.98
C ALA A 68 -5.99 -18.06 10.70
N ILE A 69 -6.28 -17.70 9.44
CA ILE A 69 -7.46 -16.88 9.09
C ILE A 69 -8.65 -17.76 8.75
N SER A 70 -9.85 -17.34 9.16
CA SER A 70 -11.08 -18.04 8.78
C SER A 70 -11.38 -17.87 7.28
N ARG A 71 -12.13 -18.81 6.68
CA ARG A 71 -12.67 -18.66 5.32
C ARG A 71 -13.39 -17.32 5.12
N ARG A 72 -14.20 -16.91 6.10
CA ARG A 72 -14.91 -15.63 6.07
C ARG A 72 -13.94 -14.44 5.96
N THR A 73 -12.85 -14.47 6.72
CA THR A 73 -11.80 -13.44 6.67
C THR A 73 -11.12 -13.42 5.30
N ALA A 74 -10.79 -14.60 4.75
CA ALA A 74 -10.16 -14.71 3.45
C ALA A 74 -11.05 -14.16 2.31
N TYR A 75 -12.36 -14.42 2.33
CA TYR A 75 -13.29 -13.81 1.38
C TYR A 75 -13.42 -12.29 1.53
N ARG A 76 -13.38 -11.78 2.76
CA ARG A 76 -13.34 -10.32 3.00
C ARG A 76 -12.06 -9.71 2.44
N TYR A 77 -10.92 -10.36 2.60
CA TYR A 77 -9.65 -9.92 2.04
C TYR A 77 -9.62 -9.96 0.52
N LYS A 78 -10.16 -11.03 -0.09
CA LYS A 78 -10.35 -11.09 -1.55
C LYS A 78 -11.18 -9.91 -2.07
N ALA A 79 -12.33 -9.62 -1.45
CA ALA A 79 -13.19 -8.52 -1.88
C ALA A 79 -12.47 -7.16 -1.79
N TYR A 80 -11.68 -6.95 -0.74
CA TYR A 80 -10.88 -5.74 -0.58
C TYR A 80 -9.76 -5.65 -1.63
N PHE A 81 -9.05 -6.76 -1.88
CA PHE A 81 -8.01 -6.87 -2.90
C PHE A 81 -8.56 -6.59 -4.31
N ASP A 82 -9.65 -7.24 -4.69
CA ASP A 82 -10.32 -7.03 -5.98
C ASP A 82 -10.80 -5.58 -6.15
N GLY A 83 -11.24 -4.94 -5.05
CA GLY A 83 -11.66 -3.54 -5.03
C GLY A 83 -10.49 -2.58 -5.27
N LEU A 84 -9.35 -2.82 -4.62
CA LEU A 84 -8.13 -2.03 -4.82
C LEU A 84 -7.61 -2.14 -6.25
N LYS A 85 -7.56 -3.36 -6.80
CA LYS A 85 -7.11 -3.58 -8.18
C LYS A 85 -7.97 -2.84 -9.22
N LYS A 86 -9.28 -2.78 -9.00
CA LYS A 86 -10.17 -1.99 -9.86
C LYS A 86 -9.89 -0.49 -9.76
N MET A 87 -9.56 0.03 -8.58
CA MET A 87 -9.23 1.44 -8.41
C MET A 87 -7.91 1.79 -9.11
N THR A 88 -6.89 0.93 -8.99
CA THR A 88 -5.62 1.14 -9.69
C THR A 88 -5.82 1.15 -11.20
N ASP A 89 -6.59 0.20 -11.74
CA ASP A 89 -6.88 0.13 -13.18
C ASP A 89 -7.62 1.39 -13.68
N ILE A 90 -8.55 1.93 -12.88
CA ILE A 90 -9.30 3.16 -13.20
C ILE A 90 -8.38 4.38 -13.20
N ASP A 91 -7.50 4.50 -12.21
CA ASP A 91 -6.60 5.65 -12.10
C ASP A 91 -5.53 5.62 -13.21
N GLU A 92 -5.02 4.43 -13.56
CA GLU A 92 -4.16 4.27 -14.74
C GLU A 92 -4.88 4.61 -16.05
N GLU A 93 -6.18 4.34 -16.18
CA GLU A 93 -6.95 4.70 -17.38
C GLU A 93 -7.18 6.22 -17.48
N LYS A 94 -7.30 6.93 -16.35
CA LYS A 94 -7.40 8.40 -16.34
C LYS A 94 -6.09 9.06 -16.77
N GLU A 95 -4.94 8.56 -16.31
CA GLU A 95 -3.62 9.10 -16.67
C GLU A 95 -3.27 8.88 -18.16
N ARG A 96 -3.93 7.92 -18.82
CA ARG A 96 -3.76 7.64 -20.27
C ARG A 96 -4.64 8.52 -21.18
N LYS A 97 -5.56 9.33 -20.64
CA LYS A 97 -6.47 10.22 -21.40
C LYS A 97 -6.07 11.67 -21.24
#